data_AF-A0AAV8VND4-F1
#
_entry.id   AF-A0AAV8VND4-F1
#
_cell.length_a   1.000
_cell.length_b   1.000
_cell.length_c   1.000
_cell.angle_alpha   90.00
_cell.angle_beta   90.00
_cell.angle_gamma   90.00
#
_symmetry.space_group_name_H-M   'P 1'
#
loop_
_entity.id
_entity.type
_entity.pdbx_description
1 polymer ?
#
loop_
_entity_poly.entity_id
_entity_poly.type
_entity_poly.pdbx_seq_one_letter_code
_entity_poly.pdbx_strand_id
1 'polypeptide(L)'
;MVLEWALVTPSKRNPPCGIPPMETAKLKIGSTKHEYHIGDVVRISKHKSVFDKSYSGNWTPELFKIVKVKPTKPPTYFLEDIGGTEIKGAFYEQELQRTKHPDVYLVERVLRHRRGAEPGSREHYVKWMGLPKKHNSWITDGDIV
;
A
#
# COMPACT_ATOMS: atom_id res chain seq x y z
N MET A 1 10.13 25.21 81.11
CA MET A 1 10.53 24.48 79.88
C MET A 1 9.26 24.08 79.14
N VAL A 2 9.15 24.56 77.89
CA VAL A 2 8.35 24.08 76.74
C VAL A 2 6.82 23.95 76.91
N LEU A 3 6.03 24.94 76.50
CA LEU A 3 5.51 25.27 75.15
C LEU A 3 4.24 24.47 74.75
N GLU A 4 3.08 25.14 74.86
CA GLU A 4 1.83 24.91 74.11
C GLU A 4 2.07 24.81 72.60
N TRP A 5 1.25 24.06 71.85
CA TRP A 5 0.27 24.63 70.90
C TRP A 5 -0.62 23.56 70.22
N ALA A 6 -1.80 24.02 69.79
CA ALA A 6 -2.96 23.28 69.31
C ALA A 6 -3.01 23.04 67.78
N LEU A 7 -3.90 22.11 67.39
CA LEU A 7 -4.54 21.84 66.09
C LEU A 7 -4.41 22.91 64.98
N VAL A 8 -4.32 22.48 63.71
CA VAL A 8 -5.12 22.99 62.55
C VAL A 8 -4.72 22.27 61.24
N THR A 9 -5.73 21.84 60.47
CA THR A 9 -5.61 21.24 59.13
C THR A 9 -5.14 22.26 58.08
N PRO A 10 -4.23 21.92 57.15
CA PRO A 10 -3.97 22.80 56.01
C PRO A 10 -5.14 22.74 55.02
N SER A 11 -5.92 23.82 55.08
CA SER A 11 -6.88 24.35 54.11
C SER A 11 -6.43 24.18 52.64
N LYS A 12 -7.38 23.75 51.80
CA LYS A 12 -7.29 23.79 50.33
C LYS A 12 -7.11 25.24 49.88
N ARG A 13 -5.88 25.64 49.55
CA ARG A 13 -5.62 26.89 48.84
C ARG A 13 -6.14 26.76 47.41
N ASN A 14 -7.24 27.45 47.09
CA ASN A 14 -7.60 27.75 45.71
C ASN A 14 -6.54 28.69 45.11
N PRO A 15 -6.00 28.38 43.92
CA PRO A 15 -5.07 29.29 43.25
C PRO A 15 -5.81 30.57 42.80
N PRO A 16 -5.13 31.73 42.85
CA PRO A 16 -5.69 32.99 42.38
C PRO A 16 -5.99 32.93 40.87
N CYS A 17 -7.11 33.57 40.56
CA CYS A 17 -7.78 33.74 39.29
C CYS A 17 -6.88 33.78 38.03
N GLY A 18 -7.28 33.02 37.01
CA GLY A 18 -7.26 33.54 35.63
C GLY A 18 -6.49 32.76 34.56
N ILE A 19 -5.76 31.69 34.89
CA ILE A 19 -5.18 30.84 33.84
C ILE A 19 -6.09 29.61 33.71
N PRO A 20 -6.83 29.46 32.60
CA PRO A 20 -7.56 28.23 32.36
C PRO A 20 -6.57 27.07 32.41
N PRO A 21 -6.89 25.94 33.07
CA PRO A 21 -6.05 24.76 32.97
C PRO A 21 -5.82 24.48 31.48
N MET A 22 -4.56 24.33 31.09
CA MET A 22 -4.19 23.98 29.74
C MET A 22 -4.78 22.58 29.51
N GLU A 23 -6.03 22.55 29.06
CA GLU A 23 -6.67 21.34 28.60
C GLU A 23 -5.71 20.79 27.57
N THR A 24 -5.13 19.63 27.86
CA THR A 24 -4.36 18.88 26.88
C THR A 24 -5.27 18.71 25.69
N ALA A 25 -5.09 19.60 24.71
CA ALA A 25 -5.73 19.48 23.42
C ALA A 25 -5.20 18.16 22.88
N LYS A 26 -5.99 17.10 23.05
CA LYS A 26 -5.87 15.92 22.24
C LYS A 26 -6.04 16.45 20.83
N LEU A 27 -4.93 16.68 20.14
CA LEU A 27 -4.92 16.97 18.73
C LEU A 27 -5.74 15.86 18.11
N LYS A 28 -6.99 16.17 17.74
CA LYS A 28 -7.74 15.38 16.78
C LYS A 28 -6.93 15.53 15.51
N ILE A 29 -5.97 14.64 15.33
CA ILE A 29 -5.28 14.46 14.07
C ILE A 29 -6.43 14.11 13.13
N GLY A 30 -6.86 15.10 12.35
CA GLY A 30 -7.91 14.91 11.36
C GLY A 30 -7.56 13.64 10.60
N SER A 31 -8.48 12.69 10.58
CA SER A 31 -8.34 11.43 9.88
C SER A 31 -8.01 11.76 8.43
N THR A 32 -6.73 11.76 8.06
CA THR A 32 -6.36 11.78 6.66
C THR A 32 -6.96 10.51 6.09
N LYS A 33 -7.98 10.68 5.24
CA LYS A 33 -8.69 9.59 4.61
C LYS A 33 -7.70 8.91 3.68
N HIS A 34 -7.00 7.90 4.18
CA HIS A 34 -6.16 7.03 3.36
C HIS A 34 -7.11 6.21 2.49
N GLU A 35 -6.97 6.30 1.16
CA GLU A 35 -7.87 5.59 0.24
C GLU A 35 -7.58 4.08 0.20
N TYR A 36 -6.35 3.68 0.54
CA TYR A 36 -5.87 2.31 0.42
C TYR A 36 -5.62 1.64 1.77
N HIS A 37 -5.89 0.34 1.82
CA HIS A 37 -5.70 -0.51 2.99
C HIS A 37 -4.63 -1.58 2.74
N ILE A 38 -4.13 -2.15 3.84
CA ILE A 38 -3.21 -3.29 3.77
C ILE A 38 -3.92 -4.45 3.08
N GLY A 39 -3.27 -5.04 2.08
CA GLY A 39 -3.80 -6.14 1.29
C GLY A 39 -4.42 -5.75 -0.05
N ASP A 40 -4.65 -4.46 -0.30
CA ASP A 40 -5.14 -4.00 -1.60
C ASP A 40 -4.10 -4.24 -2.71
N VAL A 41 -4.59 -4.61 -3.90
CA VAL A 41 -3.77 -4.81 -5.10
C VAL A 41 -3.79 -3.55 -5.97
N VAL A 42 -2.61 -3.01 -6.20
CA VAL A 42 -2.39 -1.73 -6.87
C VAL A 42 -1.37 -1.83 -8.00
N ARG A 43 -1.42 -0.87 -8.92
CA ARG A 43 -0.40 -0.60 -9.95
C ARG A 43 0.33 0.69 -9.61
N ILE A 44 1.57 0.80 -10.08
CA ILE A 44 2.42 1.98 -9.88
C ILE A 44 2.39 2.83 -11.15
N SER A 45 2.48 4.15 -11.00
CA SER A 45 2.62 5.06 -12.13
C SER A 45 3.95 4.86 -12.85
N LYS A 46 3.95 4.96 -14.18
CA LYS A 46 5.16 4.96 -15.00
C LYS A 46 5.74 6.36 -15.05
N HIS A 47 7.05 6.45 -14.90
CA HIS A 47 7.76 7.68 -15.20
C HIS A 47 7.82 7.88 -16.72
N LYS A 48 7.12 8.90 -17.23
CA LYS A 48 7.08 9.21 -18.66
C LYS A 48 8.31 10.00 -19.09
N SER A 49 8.91 9.63 -20.22
CA SER A 49 9.93 10.45 -20.88
C SER A 49 9.29 11.51 -21.78
N VAL A 50 10.05 12.52 -22.20
CA VAL A 50 9.59 13.59 -23.11
C VAL A 50 9.06 13.02 -24.44
N PHE A 51 9.59 11.87 -24.86
CA PHE A 51 9.22 11.19 -26.10
C PHE A 51 8.24 10.03 -25.89
N ASP A 52 7.69 9.86 -24.67
CA ASP A 52 6.67 8.83 -24.44
C ASP A 52 5.39 9.18 -25.20
N LYS A 53 4.86 8.18 -25.90
CA LYS A 53 3.65 8.36 -26.68
C LYS A 53 2.46 8.53 -25.76
N SER A 54 1.58 9.49 -26.07
CA SER A 54 0.39 9.80 -25.25
C SER A 54 -0.56 8.61 -25.07
N TYR A 55 -0.63 7.71 -26.06
CA TYR A 55 -1.45 6.50 -26.00
C TYR A 55 -0.86 5.39 -25.11
N SER A 56 0.41 5.50 -24.72
CA SER A 56 1.03 4.54 -23.81
C SER A 56 0.46 4.74 -22.41
N GLY A 57 -0.08 3.67 -21.83
CA GLY A 57 -0.73 3.72 -20.52
C GLY A 57 0.20 4.25 -19.42
N ASN A 58 -0.36 5.05 -18.51
CA ASN A 58 0.37 5.69 -17.40
C ASN A 58 0.78 4.73 -16.28
N TRP A 59 0.34 3.48 -16.31
CA TRP A 59 0.46 2.54 -15.20
C TRP A 59 1.32 1.33 -15.59
N THR A 60 2.06 0.79 -14.62
CA THR A 60 2.82 -0.45 -14.77
C THR A 60 1.88 -1.62 -15.02
N PRO A 61 2.29 -2.60 -15.85
CA PRO A 61 1.52 -3.84 -16.04
C PRO A 61 1.59 -4.77 -14.82
N GLU A 62 2.63 -4.59 -14.00
CA GLU A 62 2.88 -5.37 -12.78
C GLU A 62 1.91 -4.98 -11.67
N LEU A 63 1.48 -5.99 -10.91
CA LEU A 63 0.56 -5.85 -9.79
C LEU A 63 1.34 -5.97 -8.48
N PHE A 64 1.00 -5.11 -7.53
CA PHE A 64 1.65 -5.04 -6.24
C PHE A 64 0.63 -5.07 -5.12
N LYS A 65 1.03 -5.60 -3.97
CA LYS A 65 0.20 -5.67 -2.77
C LYS A 65 0.70 -4.67 -1.74
N ILE A 66 -0.20 -3.92 -1.12
CA ILE A 66 0.15 -3.03 -0.02
C ILE A 66 0.41 -3.85 1.24
N VAL A 67 1.62 -3.75 1.79
CA VAL A 67 2.02 -4.47 3.02
C VAL A 67 1.98 -3.58 4.25
N LYS A 68 2.38 -2.31 4.13
CA LYS A 68 2.44 -1.38 5.27
C LYS A 68 1.97 0.00 4.85
N VAL A 69 1.22 0.65 5.72
CA VAL A 69 0.77 2.04 5.55
C VAL A 69 1.38 2.86 6.67
N LYS A 70 2.11 3.93 6.31
CA LYS A 70 2.63 4.90 7.26
C LYS A 70 1.79 6.18 7.19
N PRO A 71 1.11 6.56 8.29
CA PRO A 71 0.27 7.75 8.36
C PRO A 71 1.13 9.03 8.52
N THR A 72 2.03 9.26 7.57
CA THR A 72 2.80 10.50 7.44
C THR A 72 1.95 11.57 6.74
N LYS A 73 2.39 12.83 6.74
CA LYS A 73 1.77 13.89 5.94
C LYS A 73 2.76 14.33 4.85
N PRO A 74 2.59 13.93 3.57
CA PRO A 74 1.53 13.07 3.02
C PRO A 74 1.72 11.56 3.34
N PRO A 75 0.66 10.75 3.24
CA PRO A 75 0.72 9.33 3.60
C PRO A 75 1.57 8.53 2.63
N THR A 76 2.23 7.50 3.17
CA THR A 76 3.19 6.69 2.42
C THR A 76 2.89 5.21 2.56
N TYR A 77 3.02 4.49 1.45
CA TYR A 77 2.66 3.08 1.31
C TYR A 77 3.89 2.26 0.95
N PHE A 78 4.02 1.09 1.55
CA PHE A 78 5.04 0.10 1.21
C PHE A 78 4.37 -1.06 0.48
N LEU A 79 5.03 -1.49 -0.59
CA LEU A 79 4.49 -2.46 -1.53
C LEU A 79 5.35 -3.73 -1.55
N GLU A 80 4.71 -4.83 -1.91
CA GLU A 80 5.31 -6.13 -2.16
C GLU A 80 4.85 -6.64 -3.53
N ASP A 81 5.75 -7.29 -4.26
CA ASP A 81 5.40 -8.03 -5.49
C ASP A 81 4.57 -9.27 -5.14
N ILE A 82 3.84 -9.83 -6.10
CA ILE A 82 3.08 -11.08 -5.97
C ILE A 82 4.00 -12.23 -5.53
N GLY A 83 5.29 -12.16 -5.89
CA GLY A 83 6.31 -13.12 -5.46
C GLY A 83 6.77 -12.97 -4.01
N GLY A 84 6.14 -12.13 -3.18
CA GLY A 84 6.48 -11.94 -1.77
C GLY A 84 7.75 -11.14 -1.54
N THR A 85 8.18 -10.35 -2.53
CA THR A 85 9.40 -9.53 -2.42
C THR A 85 9.03 -8.08 -2.16
N GLU A 86 9.42 -7.55 -1.00
CA GLU A 86 9.20 -6.15 -0.65
C GLU A 86 9.99 -5.23 -1.60
N ILE A 87 9.31 -4.20 -2.10
CA ILE A 87 9.91 -3.22 -3.01
C ILE A 87 10.63 -2.16 -2.19
N LYS A 88 11.83 -1.80 -2.65
CA LYS A 88 12.60 -0.71 -2.05
C LYS A 88 11.95 0.62 -2.36
N GLY A 89 11.47 1.29 -1.34
CA GLY A 89 10.91 2.63 -1.44
C GLY A 89 9.61 2.77 -0.66
N ALA A 90 9.13 4.01 -0.57
CA ALA A 90 7.81 4.33 -0.07
C ALA A 90 7.10 5.13 -1.16
N PHE A 91 5.86 4.75 -1.46
CA PHE A 91 5.08 5.34 -2.54
C PHE A 91 3.99 6.25 -1.97
N TYR A 92 3.70 7.34 -2.68
CA TYR A 92 2.58 8.20 -2.35
C TYR A 92 1.29 7.71 -2.98
N GLU A 93 0.16 8.15 -2.44
CA GLU A 93 -1.17 7.79 -2.94
C GLU A 93 -1.37 8.09 -4.43
N GLN A 94 -0.82 9.21 -4.89
CA GLN A 94 -0.91 9.70 -6.28
C GLN A 94 -0.20 8.77 -7.28
N GLU A 95 0.77 7.99 -6.80
CA GLU A 95 1.56 7.06 -7.61
C GLU A 95 0.91 5.68 -7.70
N LEU A 96 -0.20 5.46 -6.99
CA LEU A 96 -0.87 4.18 -6.89
C LEU A 96 -2.23 4.22 -7.55
N GLN A 97 -2.58 3.13 -8.24
CA GLN A 97 -3.92 2.90 -8.76
C GLN A 97 -4.43 1.53 -8.33
N ARG A 98 -5.59 1.48 -7.68
CA ARG A 98 -6.25 0.20 -7.37
C ARG A 98 -6.70 -0.52 -8.64
N THR A 99 -6.37 -1.81 -8.72
CA THR A 99 -6.75 -2.66 -9.85
C THR A 99 -8.14 -3.25 -9.64
N LYS A 100 -8.97 -3.29 -10.70
CA LYS A 100 -10.29 -3.93 -10.67
C LYS A 100 -10.24 -5.46 -10.76
N HIS A 101 -9.22 -5.97 -11.45
CA HIS A 101 -9.00 -7.39 -11.73
C HIS A 101 -7.62 -7.82 -11.19
N PRO A 102 -7.52 -8.15 -9.90
CA PRO A 102 -6.26 -8.56 -9.27
C PRO A 102 -5.74 -9.93 -9.75
N ASP A 103 -6.57 -10.67 -10.47
CA ASP A 103 -6.38 -12.01 -10.99
C ASP A 103 -5.89 -12.05 -12.45
N VAL A 104 -5.91 -10.90 -13.15
CA VAL A 104 -5.55 -10.81 -14.57
C VAL A 104 -4.10 -10.36 -14.75
N TYR A 105 -3.29 -11.22 -15.35
CA TYR A 105 -1.88 -10.97 -15.65
C TYR A 105 -1.65 -10.78 -17.15
N LEU A 106 -0.80 -9.81 -17.50
CA LEU A 106 -0.41 -9.58 -18.89
C LEU A 106 0.69 -10.56 -19.31
N VAL A 107 0.52 -11.16 -20.49
CA VAL A 107 1.54 -11.99 -21.13
C VAL A 107 2.51 -11.08 -21.90
N GLU A 108 3.81 -11.21 -21.64
CA GLU A 108 4.84 -10.53 -22.43
C GLU A 108 5.04 -11.24 -23.76
N ARG A 109 5.22 -12.57 -23.71
CA ARG A 109 5.50 -13.38 -24.89
C ARG A 109 5.17 -14.84 -24.66
N VAL A 110 4.62 -15.49 -25.68
CA VAL A 110 4.52 -16.96 -25.75
C VAL A 110 5.87 -17.52 -26.21
N LEU A 111 6.46 -18.40 -25.40
CA LEU A 111 7.76 -19.01 -25.63
C LEU A 111 7.66 -20.34 -26.37
N ARG A 112 6.65 -21.16 -26.06
CA ARG A 112 6.47 -22.50 -26.64
C ARG A 112 4.99 -22.86 -26.75
N HIS A 113 4.72 -23.84 -27.61
CA HIS A 113 3.41 -24.44 -27.84
C HIS A 113 3.52 -25.95 -27.64
N ARG A 114 2.51 -26.57 -27.04
CA ARG A 114 2.39 -28.04 -26.98
C ARG A 114 0.94 -28.50 -27.07
N ARG A 115 0.75 -29.78 -27.39
CA ARG A 115 -0.54 -30.44 -27.18
C ARG A 115 -0.75 -30.55 -25.67
N GLY A 116 -1.93 -30.12 -25.20
CA GLY A 116 -2.26 -30.17 -23.79
C GLY A 116 -2.58 -31.59 -23.32
N ALA A 117 -2.83 -31.72 -22.02
CA ALA A 117 -3.16 -33.02 -21.42
C ALA A 117 -4.45 -33.63 -21.98
N GLU A 118 -5.42 -32.78 -22.31
CA GLU A 118 -6.72 -33.22 -22.84
C GLU A 118 -6.72 -33.33 -24.37
N PRO A 119 -7.45 -34.28 -24.96
CA PRO A 119 -7.57 -34.43 -26.41
C PRO A 119 -8.10 -33.13 -27.05
N GLY A 120 -7.32 -32.55 -27.97
CA GLY A 120 -7.69 -31.32 -28.68
C GLY A 120 -7.33 -30.02 -27.94
N SER A 121 -6.84 -30.10 -26.71
CA SER A 121 -6.35 -28.94 -25.97
C SER A 121 -4.96 -28.49 -26.48
N ARG A 122 -4.73 -27.17 -26.44
CA ARG A 122 -3.41 -26.57 -26.69
C ARG A 122 -2.98 -25.81 -25.45
N GLU A 123 -1.70 -25.93 -25.14
CA GLU A 123 -1.08 -25.22 -24.03
C GLU A 123 0.07 -24.35 -24.54
N HIS A 124 0.20 -23.20 -23.91
CA HIS A 124 1.14 -22.15 -24.24
C HIS A 124 2.07 -21.90 -23.06
N TYR A 125 3.38 -22.04 -23.26
CA TYR A 125 4.35 -21.66 -22.25
C TYR A 125 4.59 -20.16 -22.33
N VAL A 126 4.15 -19.42 -21.34
CA VAL A 126 4.15 -17.95 -21.36
C VAL A 126 5.22 -17.36 -20.47
N LYS A 127 5.80 -16.25 -20.93
CA LYS A 127 6.53 -15.31 -20.09
C LYS A 127 5.57 -14.21 -19.67
N TRP A 128 5.35 -14.08 -18.38
CA TRP A 128 4.52 -13.03 -17.79
C TRP A 128 5.24 -11.68 -17.82
N MET A 129 4.49 -10.61 -18.07
CA MET A 129 5.02 -9.25 -18.14
C MET A 129 5.36 -8.73 -16.74
N GLY A 130 6.58 -8.21 -16.57
CA GLY A 130 7.06 -7.68 -15.28
C GLY A 130 7.60 -8.75 -14.32
N LEU A 131 7.25 -10.03 -14.52
CA LEU A 131 7.72 -11.11 -13.63
C LEU A 131 9.03 -11.75 -14.12
N PRO A 132 9.88 -12.22 -13.19
CA PRO A 132 11.08 -12.97 -13.54
C PRO A 132 10.73 -14.33 -14.17
N LYS A 133 11.65 -14.85 -14.99
CA LYS A 133 11.49 -16.11 -15.74
C LYS A 133 11.13 -17.34 -14.88
N LYS A 134 11.39 -17.27 -13.56
CA LYS A 134 11.02 -18.31 -12.60
C LYS A 134 9.51 -18.53 -12.50
N HIS A 135 8.70 -17.52 -12.83
CA HIS A 135 7.23 -17.60 -12.76
C HIS A 135 6.59 -18.04 -14.08
N ASN A 136 7.38 -18.33 -15.11
CA ASN A 136 6.84 -18.79 -16.39
C ASN A 136 6.06 -20.08 -16.19
N SER A 137 4.86 -20.15 -16.77
CA SER A 137 3.95 -21.28 -16.61
C SER A 137 3.31 -21.66 -17.95
N TRP A 138 2.75 -22.86 -17.98
CA TRP A 138 1.89 -23.32 -19.07
C TRP A 138 0.46 -22.87 -18.78
N ILE A 139 -0.17 -22.23 -19.76
CA ILE A 139 -1.58 -21.84 -19.72
C ILE A 139 -2.33 -22.52 -20.86
N THR A 140 -3.61 -22.78 -20.65
CA THR A 140 -4.49 -23.38 -21.65
C THR A 140 -5.00 -22.32 -22.61
N ASP A 141 -5.37 -22.71 -23.83
CA ASP A 141 -5.99 -21.84 -24.84
C ASP A 141 -7.22 -21.08 -24.29
N GLY A 142 -8.03 -21.71 -23.43
CA GLY A 142 -9.23 -21.11 -22.84
C GLY A 142 -8.97 -20.05 -21.75
N ASP A 143 -7.77 -20.00 -21.17
CA ASP A 143 -7.39 -18.98 -20.17
C ASP A 143 -6.90 -17.67 -20.82
N ILE A 144 -6.75 -17.68 -22.15
CA ILE A 144 -6.32 -16.53 -22.94
C ILE A 144 -7.56 -15.82 -23.46
N VAL A 145 -7.71 -14.54 -23.10
CA VAL A 145 -8.83 -13.67 -23.52
C VAL A 145 -8.40 -12.73 -24.64
#